data_AF-A0A1V3TS35-F1
#
_entry.id   AF-A0A1V3TS35-F1
#
_cell.length_a   1.000
_cell.length_b   1.000
_cell.length_c   1.000
_cell.angle_alpha   90.00
_cell.angle_beta   90.00
_cell.angle_gamma   90.00
#
_symmetry.space_group_name_H-M   'P 1'
#
loop_
_entity.id
_entity.type
_entity.pdbx_description
1 polymer ?
#
loop_
_entity_poly.entity_id
_entity_poly.type
_entity_poly.pdbx_seq_one_letter_code
_entity_poly.pdbx_strand_id
1 'polypeptide(L)'
;MSSLELRKLFFGLCFLAFLALPRIFHSGNLSYGITATLVNGVPLLLILIHCYTKTDFDHSAYLPAIMCITVLTTFGSFSKDELIEFGFRFLLTEPMWAYFFLKASFFFWSLLLLPVVLGKFFNKD
;
A
#
# COMPACT_ATOMS: atom_id res chain seq x y z
N MET A 1 -11.08 6.60 22.36
CA MET A 1 -11.69 6.10 21.09
C MET A 1 -11.95 4.62 21.25
N SER A 2 -13.13 4.12 20.86
CA SER A 2 -13.36 2.67 20.84
C SER A 2 -12.48 2.02 19.77
N SER A 3 -12.09 0.77 19.97
CA SER A 3 -11.34 -0.05 19.00
C SER A 3 -11.97 -0.01 17.58
N LEU A 4 -13.29 0.07 17.52
CA LEU A 4 -14.08 0.15 16.30
C LEU A 4 -13.89 1.47 15.53
N GLU A 5 -13.80 2.60 16.24
CA GLU A 5 -13.58 3.92 15.63
C GLU A 5 -12.17 4.05 15.05
N LEU A 6 -11.16 3.51 15.76
CA LEU A 6 -9.78 3.47 15.28
C LEU A 6 -9.66 2.60 14.01
N ARG A 7 -10.38 1.47 13.95
CA ARG A 7 -10.47 0.59 12.78
C ARG A 7 -11.10 1.26 11.57
N LYS A 8 -12.23 1.94 11.72
CA LYS A 8 -12.89 2.67 10.62
C LYS A 8 -12.02 3.83 10.11
N LEU A 9 -11.36 4.54 11.02
CA LEU A 9 -10.43 5.60 10.67
C LEU A 9 -9.23 5.07 9.88
N PHE A 10 -8.71 3.90 10.30
CA PHE A 10 -7.65 3.17 9.60
C PHE A 10 -8.07 2.74 8.19
N PHE A 11 -9.29 2.23 8.01
CA PHE A 11 -9.83 1.92 6.69
C PHE A 11 -10.03 3.14 5.81
N GLY A 12 -10.57 4.21 6.38
CA GLY A 12 -10.70 5.49 5.70
C GLY A 12 -9.34 6.00 5.24
N LEU A 13 -8.31 5.89 6.08
CA LEU A 13 -6.93 6.30 5.77
C LEU A 13 -6.26 5.44 4.72
N CYS A 14 -6.39 4.10 4.76
CA CYS A 14 -5.90 3.24 3.69
C CYS A 14 -6.61 3.53 2.37
N PHE A 15 -7.93 3.62 2.39
CA PHE A 15 -8.74 3.86 1.19
C PHE A 15 -8.44 5.24 0.60
N LEU A 16 -8.34 6.28 1.43
CA LEU A 16 -7.93 7.63 1.01
C LEU A 16 -6.48 7.63 0.53
N ALA A 17 -5.55 6.99 1.23
CA ALA A 17 -4.15 6.92 0.79
C ALA A 17 -4.05 6.22 -0.57
N PHE A 18 -4.74 5.10 -0.81
CA PHE A 18 -4.63 4.34 -2.06
C PHE A 18 -5.42 4.94 -3.23
N LEU A 19 -6.57 5.60 -3.02
CA LEU A 19 -7.27 6.35 -4.07
C LEU A 19 -6.66 7.73 -4.31
N ALA A 20 -6.09 8.36 -3.28
CA ALA A 20 -5.41 9.64 -3.42
C ALA A 20 -3.98 9.47 -3.93
N LEU A 21 -3.28 8.35 -3.70
CA LEU A 21 -1.92 8.12 -4.19
C LEU A 21 -1.81 8.42 -5.69
N PRO A 22 -2.66 7.85 -6.57
CA PRO A 22 -2.65 8.17 -8.00
C PRO A 22 -2.86 9.66 -8.27
N ARG A 23 -3.77 10.32 -7.55
CA ARG A 23 -4.04 11.77 -7.73
C ARG A 23 -2.93 12.67 -7.18
N ILE A 24 -2.29 12.25 -6.10
CA ILE A 24 -1.17 12.94 -5.46
C ILE A 24 0.06 12.82 -6.36
N PHE A 25 0.33 11.64 -6.91
CA PHE A 25 1.39 11.43 -7.90
C PHE A 25 1.09 12.15 -9.22
N HIS A 26 -0.16 12.14 -9.68
CA HIS A 26 -0.51 12.83 -10.92
C HIS A 26 -0.44 14.36 -10.79
N SER A 27 -0.74 14.94 -9.63
CA SER A 27 -0.72 16.40 -9.40
C SER A 27 0.59 16.94 -8.84
N GLY A 28 1.45 16.09 -8.25
CA GLY A 28 2.68 16.51 -7.58
C GLY A 28 3.93 15.89 -8.20
N ASN A 29 4.95 16.71 -8.45
CA ASN A 29 6.32 16.25 -8.67
C ASN A 29 6.91 15.75 -7.33
N LEU A 30 6.42 14.61 -6.84
CA LEU A 30 6.95 14.00 -5.62
C LEU A 30 8.33 13.43 -5.88
N SER A 31 9.27 13.70 -4.95
CA SER A 31 10.60 13.12 -5.00
C SER A 31 10.55 11.61 -4.72
N TYR A 32 11.60 10.90 -5.12
CA TYR A 32 11.75 9.49 -4.80
C TYR A 32 11.69 9.24 -3.30
N GLY A 33 12.34 10.07 -2.49
CA GLY A 33 12.35 9.93 -1.02
C GLY A 33 10.95 9.92 -0.42
N ILE A 34 10.11 10.89 -0.79
CA ILE A 34 8.72 10.98 -0.29
C ILE A 34 7.91 9.77 -0.78
N THR A 35 8.07 9.39 -2.05
CA THR A 35 7.36 8.25 -2.63
C THR A 35 7.77 6.94 -1.94
N ALA A 36 9.06 6.72 -1.73
CA ALA A 36 9.58 5.54 -1.06
C ALA A 36 9.11 5.47 0.40
N THR A 37 9.06 6.60 1.11
CA THR A 37 8.50 6.68 2.46
C THR A 37 7.01 6.37 2.48
N LEU A 38 6.23 6.83 1.50
CA LEU A 38 4.81 6.50 1.43
C LEU A 38 4.58 5.02 1.13
N VAL A 39 5.25 4.48 0.12
CA VAL A 39 5.10 3.09 -0.32
C VAL A 39 5.52 2.09 0.76
N ASN A 40 6.56 2.40 1.54
CA ASN A 40 7.04 1.50 2.60
C ASN A 40 6.47 1.85 3.98
N GLY A 41 6.38 3.13 4.30
CA GLY A 41 5.94 3.61 5.60
C GLY A 41 4.46 3.38 5.85
N VAL A 42 3.61 3.51 4.82
CA VAL A 42 2.18 3.23 4.97
C VAL A 42 1.97 1.77 5.37
N PRO A 43 2.36 0.75 4.58
CA PRO A 43 2.18 -0.65 4.99
C PRO A 43 2.84 -1.01 6.32
N LEU A 44 4.04 -0.48 6.61
CA LEU A 44 4.72 -0.71 7.88
C LEU A 44 3.91 -0.17 9.06
N LEU A 45 3.40 1.06 8.97
CA LEU A 45 2.55 1.65 9.99
C LEU A 45 1.28 0.82 10.19
N LEU A 46 0.71 0.29 9.11
CA LEU A 46 -0.47 -0.59 9.18
C LEU A 46 -0.18 -1.85 10.00
N ILE A 47 0.96 -2.50 9.75
CA ILE A 47 1.38 -3.68 10.51
C ILE A 47 1.66 -3.33 11.97
N LEU A 48 2.35 -2.23 12.26
CA LEU A 48 2.67 -1.83 13.64
C LEU A 48 1.41 -1.54 14.45
N ILE A 49 0.44 -0.82 13.87
CA ILE A 49 -0.86 -0.57 14.51
C ILE A 49 -1.59 -1.88 14.77
N HIS A 50 -1.54 -2.83 13.82
CA HIS A 50 -2.13 -4.15 14.01
C HIS A 50 -1.47 -4.92 15.17
N CYS A 51 -0.14 -5.03 15.17
CA CYS A 51 0.60 -5.70 16.23
C CYS A 51 0.35 -5.07 17.61
N TYR A 52 0.20 -3.74 17.68
CA TYR A 52 -0.07 -3.04 18.93
C TYR A 52 -1.49 -3.28 19.45
N THR A 53 -2.47 -3.35 18.55
CA THR A 53 -3.88 -3.50 18.95
C THR A 53 -4.26 -4.94 19.30
N LYS A 54 -3.49 -5.96 18.88
CA LYS A 54 -3.81 -7.40 19.06
C LYS A 54 -5.26 -7.75 18.74
N THR A 55 -5.89 -6.97 17.87
CA THR A 55 -7.29 -7.17 17.54
C THR A 55 -7.33 -8.10 16.34
N ASP A 56 -8.03 -9.22 16.46
CA ASP A 56 -8.27 -10.15 15.35
C ASP A 56 -8.74 -9.38 14.14
N PHE A 57 -8.11 -9.61 12.98
CA PHE A 57 -8.49 -8.99 11.71
C PHE A 57 -9.97 -9.34 11.44
N ASP A 58 -10.89 -8.47 11.89
CA ASP A 58 -12.32 -8.69 11.72
C ASP A 58 -12.65 -8.76 10.23
N HIS A 59 -13.86 -9.24 9.91
CA HIS A 59 -14.31 -9.33 8.54
C HIS A 59 -14.11 -8.05 7.71
N SER A 60 -14.17 -6.88 8.35
CA SER A 60 -13.99 -5.55 7.78
C SER A 60 -12.56 -5.24 7.30
N ALA A 61 -11.54 -5.90 7.86
CA ALA A 61 -10.12 -5.61 7.60
C ALA A 61 -9.53 -6.30 6.37
N TYR A 62 -10.25 -7.31 5.90
CA TYR A 62 -9.89 -8.14 4.77
C TYR A 62 -10.00 -7.43 3.42
N LEU A 63 -11.10 -6.71 3.20
CA LEU A 63 -11.40 -6.08 1.92
C LEU A 63 -10.39 -4.95 1.59
N PRO A 64 -9.97 -4.12 2.56
CA PRO A 64 -8.90 -3.13 2.36
C PRO A 64 -7.52 -3.76 2.20
N ALA A 65 -7.24 -4.89 2.87
CA ALA A 65 -6.01 -5.64 2.65
C ALA A 65 -5.92 -6.21 1.23
N ILE A 66 -7.02 -6.75 0.68
CA ILE A 66 -7.09 -7.16 -0.72
C ILE A 66 -6.86 -5.96 -1.64
N MET A 67 -7.58 -4.85 -1.44
CA MET A 67 -7.42 -3.66 -2.28
C MET A 67 -5.98 -3.15 -2.26
N CYS A 68 -5.33 -3.12 -1.09
CA CYS A 68 -3.93 -2.78 -0.92
C CYS A 68 -3.03 -3.71 -1.75
N ILE A 69 -3.20 -5.02 -1.61
CA ILE A 69 -2.46 -6.02 -2.40
C ILE A 69 -2.69 -5.78 -3.89
N THR A 70 -3.95 -5.63 -4.35
CA THR A 70 -4.28 -5.42 -5.76
C THR A 70 -3.60 -4.18 -6.31
N VAL A 71 -3.64 -3.04 -5.61
CA VAL A 71 -3.01 -1.79 -6.07
C VAL A 71 -1.49 -1.94 -6.11
N LEU A 72 -0.88 -2.49 -5.06
CA LEU A 72 0.57 -2.71 -5.01
C LEU A 72 1.02 -3.67 -6.11
N THR A 73 0.34 -4.79 -6.30
CA THR A 73 0.66 -5.75 -7.37
C THR A 73 0.47 -5.13 -8.76
N THR A 74 -0.55 -4.29 -8.95
CA THR A 74 -0.78 -3.57 -10.22
C THR A 74 0.34 -2.58 -10.51
N PHE A 75 0.73 -1.75 -9.53
CA PHE A 75 1.88 -0.85 -9.72
C PHE A 75 3.21 -1.62 -9.85
N GLY A 76 3.34 -2.77 -9.20
CA GLY A 76 4.47 -3.68 -9.37
C GLY A 76 4.54 -4.28 -10.78
N SER A 77 3.40 -4.48 -11.46
CA SER A 77 3.37 -5.05 -12.81
C SER A 77 3.69 -4.00 -13.89
N PHE A 78 3.29 -2.75 -13.69
CA PHE A 78 3.53 -1.66 -14.65
C PHE A 78 4.99 -1.48 -15.02
N SER A 79 5.24 -1.22 -16.30
CA SER A 79 6.52 -0.75 -16.82
C SER A 79 6.89 0.62 -16.24
N LYS A 80 8.14 1.05 -16.47
CA LYS A 80 8.60 2.36 -16.04
C LYS A 80 7.76 3.49 -16.66
N ASP A 81 7.45 3.38 -17.94
CA ASP A 81 6.69 4.40 -18.67
C ASP A 81 5.25 4.48 -18.19
N GLU A 82 4.60 3.34 -17.96
CA GLU A 82 3.25 3.29 -17.35
C GLU A 82 3.23 3.91 -15.95
N LEU A 83 4.25 3.68 -15.12
CA LEU A 83 4.35 4.33 -13.81
C LEU A 83 4.54 5.85 -13.95
N ILE A 84 5.31 6.31 -14.93
CA ILE A 84 5.47 7.74 -15.20
C ILE A 84 4.13 8.37 -15.60
N GLU A 85 3.37 7.72 -16.48
CA GLU A 85 2.02 8.15 -16.89
C GLU A 85 1.05 8.20 -15.69
N PHE A 86 1.17 7.25 -14.77
CA PHE A 86 0.42 7.23 -13.51
C PHE A 86 0.87 8.30 -12.49
N GLY A 87 1.95 9.04 -12.77
CA GLY A 87 2.40 10.18 -11.96
C GLY A 87 3.70 9.97 -11.19
N PHE A 88 4.39 8.82 -11.33
CA PHE A 88 5.70 8.59 -10.72
C PHE A 88 6.81 9.34 -11.49
N ARG A 89 6.65 10.66 -11.65
CA ARG A 89 7.49 11.51 -12.52
C ARG A 89 8.96 11.56 -12.11
N PHE A 90 9.30 11.30 -10.84
CA PHE A 90 10.71 11.19 -10.43
C PHE A 90 11.47 10.12 -11.22
N LEU A 91 10.78 9.12 -11.78
CA LEU A 91 11.41 8.10 -12.61
C LEU A 91 12.00 8.65 -13.92
N LEU A 92 11.61 9.87 -14.34
CA LEU A 92 12.23 10.57 -15.46
C LEU A 92 13.67 11.01 -15.15
N THR A 93 13.92 11.41 -13.90
CA THR A 93 15.20 12.01 -13.47
C THR A 93 16.06 11.06 -12.66
N GLU A 94 15.43 10.13 -11.95
CA GLU A 94 16.12 9.19 -11.06
C GLU A 94 16.69 8.00 -11.84
N PRO A 95 17.81 7.44 -11.37
CA PRO A 95 18.47 6.30 -11.99
C PRO A 95 17.61 5.02 -11.93
N MET A 96 17.92 4.08 -12.82
CA MET A 96 17.16 2.82 -13.00
C MET A 96 16.98 2.01 -11.71
N TRP A 97 17.91 2.10 -10.75
CA TRP A 97 17.79 1.39 -9.49
C TRP A 97 16.58 1.86 -8.66
N ALA A 98 16.24 3.15 -8.69
CA ALA A 98 15.07 3.67 -7.97
C ALA A 98 13.77 3.00 -8.44
N TYR A 99 13.64 2.77 -9.75
CA TYR A 99 12.55 2.00 -10.34
C TYR A 99 12.51 0.54 -9.83
N PHE A 100 13.67 -0.14 -9.82
CA PHE A 100 13.76 -1.52 -9.35
C PHE A 100 13.40 -1.65 -7.85
N PHE A 101 13.91 -0.76 -6.99
CA PHE A 101 13.58 -0.78 -5.57
C PHE A 101 12.11 -0.46 -5.31
N LEU A 102 11.54 0.49 -6.05
CA LEU A 102 10.11 0.79 -5.97
C LEU A 102 9.26 -0.45 -6.31
N LYS A 103 9.60 -1.15 -7.41
CA LYS A 103 8.94 -2.42 -7.76
C LYS A 103 9.11 -3.50 -6.71
N ALA A 104 10.32 -3.66 -6.20
CA ALA A 104 10.61 -4.62 -5.15
C ALA A 104 9.77 -4.33 -3.90
N SER A 105 9.64 -3.07 -3.49
CA SER A 105 8.74 -2.67 -2.40
C SER A 105 7.29 -3.03 -2.68
N PHE A 106 6.76 -2.73 -3.86
CA PHE A 106 5.39 -3.08 -4.22
C PHE A 106 5.13 -4.59 -4.11
N PHE A 107 6.01 -5.42 -4.67
CA PHE A 107 5.86 -6.87 -4.59
C PHE A 107 6.04 -7.39 -3.16
N PHE A 108 7.07 -6.91 -2.45
CA PHE A 108 7.34 -7.30 -1.07
C PHE A 108 6.11 -7.10 -0.19
N TRP A 109 5.49 -5.91 -0.24
CA TRP A 109 4.31 -5.62 0.54
C TRP A 109 3.08 -6.42 0.10
N SER A 110 2.90 -6.62 -1.20
CA SER A 110 1.80 -7.47 -1.70
C SER A 110 1.91 -8.92 -1.20
N LEU A 111 3.13 -9.49 -1.19
CA LEU A 111 3.39 -10.84 -0.70
C LEU A 111 3.28 -10.93 0.81
N LEU A 112 3.75 -9.93 1.55
CA LEU A 112 3.69 -9.92 3.02
C LEU A 112 2.24 -9.83 3.52
N LEU A 113 1.38 -9.08 2.83
CA LEU A 113 -0.04 -8.96 3.15
C LEU A 113 -0.86 -10.16 2.69
N LEU A 114 -0.36 -10.95 1.74
CA LEU A 114 -1.06 -12.09 1.17
C LEU A 114 -1.46 -13.16 2.22
N PRO A 115 -0.59 -13.61 3.14
CA PRO A 115 -0.98 -14.51 4.23
C PRO A 115 -2.09 -13.96 5.13
N VAL A 116 -2.15 -12.64 5.36
CA VAL A 116 -3.21 -12.01 6.18
C VAL A 116 -4.58 -12.19 5.51
N VAL A 117 -4.62 -12.08 4.18
CA VAL A 117 -5.82 -12.30 3.38
C VAL A 117 -6.12 -13.79 3.25
N LEU A 118 -5.13 -14.63 2.94
CA LEU A 118 -5.30 -16.07 2.75
C LEU A 118 -5.70 -16.78 4.04
N GLY A 119 -5.13 -16.40 5.19
CA GLY A 119 -5.46 -16.98 6.49
C GLY A 119 -6.96 -16.89 6.78
N LYS A 120 -7.63 -15.81 6.39
CA LYS A 120 -9.07 -15.67 6.52
C LYS A 120 -9.88 -16.38 5.42
N PHE A 121 -9.29 -16.59 4.24
CA PHE A 121 -9.94 -17.38 3.18
C PHE A 121 -9.95 -18.88 3.50
N PHE A 122 -8.90 -19.36 4.18
CA PHE A 122 -8.72 -20.77 4.55
C PHE A 122 -9.23 -21.11 5.95
N ASN A 123 -9.17 -20.18 6.90
CA ASN A 123 -9.89 -20.32 8.18
C ASN A 123 -11.37 -19.99 7.91
N LYS A 124 -12.13 -21.03 7.60
CA LYS A 124 -13.60 -21.01 7.61
C LYS A 124 -14.07 -20.95 9.07
N ASP A 125 -14.04 -19.77 9.66
CA ASP A 125 -14.91 -19.42 10.78
C ASP A 125 -16.04 -18.52 10.29
#